data_AF-A0A949DX68-F1
#
_entry.id   AF-A0A949DX68-F1
#
_cell.length_a   1.000
_cell.length_b   1.000
_cell.length_c   1.000
_cell.angle_alpha   90.00
_cell.angle_beta   90.00
_cell.angle_gamma   90.00
#
_symmetry.space_group_name_H-M   'P 1'
#
loop_
_entity.id
_entity.type
_entity.pdbx_description
1 polymer ?
#
loop_
_entity_poly.entity_id
_entity_poly.type
_entity_poly.pdbx_seq_one_letter_code
_entity_poly.pdbx_strand_id
1 'polypeptide(L)' 'MNVTKKVVVEFFPLEIERLLAILMDEDREDAFFFLKEVLERKIKDKLRPHCVPVFEASYNPGQKDKFSKKIILPKS' A
#
# COMPACT_ATOMS: atom_id res chain seq x y z
N MET A 1 6.42 -9.03 13.74
CA MET A 1 5.23 -8.19 13.47
C MET A 1 4.00 -9.04 13.72
N ASN A 2 3.18 -8.72 14.72
CA ASN A 2 1.89 -9.40 14.90
C ASN A 2 0.93 -8.84 13.86
N VAL A 3 0.69 -9.60 12.79
CA VAL A 3 -0.26 -9.24 11.73
C VAL A 3 -1.67 -9.55 12.26
N THR A 4 -2.22 -8.65 13.08
CA THR A 4 -3.56 -8.79 13.66
C THR A 4 -4.68 -8.29 12.75
N LYS A 5 -4.33 -7.78 11.55
CA LYS A 5 -5.28 -7.21 10.59
C LYS A 5 -5.42 -8.09 9.37
N LYS A 6 -6.68 -8.30 8.95
CA LYS A 6 -7.01 -8.91 7.66
C LYS A 6 -6.51 -8.01 6.53
N VAL A 7 -5.67 -8.54 5.66
CA VAL A 7 -5.17 -7.85 4.45
C VAL A 7 -5.88 -8.45 3.24
N VAL A 8 -6.54 -7.61 2.45
CA VAL A 8 -7.11 -8.00 1.15
C VAL A 8 -6.14 -7.52 0.07
N VAL A 9 -5.68 -8.46 -0.75
CA VAL A 9 -4.77 -8.21 -1.87
C VAL A 9 -5.53 -8.48 -3.16
N GLU A 10 -5.56 -7.47 -4.02
CA GLU A 10 -6.18 -7.56 -5.35
C GLU A 10 -5.09 -7.88 -6.38
N PHE A 11 -5.43 -8.72 -7.35
CA PHE A 11 -4.53 -9.12 -8.42
C PHE A 11 -5.10 -8.69 -9.77
N PHE A 12 -4.23 -8.26 -10.67
CA PHE A 12 -4.60 -8.06 -12.06
C PHE A 12 -4.77 -9.41 -12.77
N PRO A 13 -5.55 -9.48 -13.86
CA PRO A 13 -5.78 -10.73 -14.59
C PRO A 13 -4.48 -11.47 -14.95
N LEU A 14 -3.45 -10.74 -15.45
CA LEU A 14 -2.15 -11.31 -15.78
C LEU A 14 -1.40 -11.89 -14.57
N GLU A 15 -1.56 -11.29 -13.39
CA GLU A 15 -0.95 -11.81 -12.16
C GLU A 15 -1.64 -13.11 -11.72
N ILE A 16 -2.96 -13.22 -11.94
CA ILE A 16 -3.72 -14.45 -11.69
C ILE A 16 -3.35 -15.55 -12.68
N GLU A 17 -3.28 -15.24 -13.97
CA GLU A 17 -2.86 -16.19 -15.01
C GLU A 17 -1.47 -16.76 -14.70
N ARG A 18 -0.51 -15.89 -14.34
CA ARG A 18 0.83 -16.33 -13.94
C ARG A 18 0.80 -17.21 -12.70
N LEU A 19 0.03 -16.84 -11.68
CA LEU A 19 -0.11 -17.66 -10.47
C LEU A 19 -0.71 -19.04 -10.78
N LEU A 20 -1.70 -19.11 -11.67
CA LEU A 20 -2.28 -20.37 -12.10
C LEU A 20 -1.27 -21.24 -12.86
N ALA A 21 -0.48 -20.65 -13.76
CA ALA A 21 0.59 -21.37 -14.47
C ALA A 21 1.61 -21.97 -13.50
N ILE A 22 2.10 -21.18 -12.53
CA ILE A 22 3.01 -21.64 -11.47
C ILE A 22 2.43 -22.84 -10.71
N LEU A 23 1.13 -22.80 -10.37
CA LEU A 23 0.47 -23.89 -9.64
C LEU A 23 0.30 -25.15 -10.49
N MET A 24 0.07 -25.00 -11.79
CA MET A 24 -0.07 -26.12 -12.71
C MET A 24 1.26 -26.82 -12.96
N ASP A 25 2.32 -26.04 -13.12
CA ASP A 25 3.66 -26.55 -13.48
C ASP A 25 4.50 -26.90 -12.24
N GLU A 26 3.99 -26.63 -11.03
CA GLU A 26 4.70 -26.75 -9.75
C GLU A 26 6.08 -26.06 -9.73
N ASP A 27 6.22 -24.97 -10.50
CA ASP A 27 7.48 -24.24 -10.65
C ASP A 27 7.81 -23.45 -9.38
N ARG A 28 8.76 -23.98 -8.61
CA ARG A 28 9.21 -23.39 -7.36
C ARG A 28 9.97 -22.09 -7.55
N GLU A 29 10.68 -21.94 -8.66
CA GLU A 29 11.49 -20.76 -8.91
C GLU A 29 10.60 -19.59 -9.29
N ASP A 30 9.65 -19.80 -10.21
CA ASP A 30 8.70 -18.75 -10.58
C ASP A 30 7.73 -18.41 -9.43
N ALA A 31 7.37 -19.39 -8.60
CA ALA A 31 6.65 -19.15 -7.34
C ALA A 31 7.43 -18.20 -6.41
N PHE A 32 8.74 -18.41 -6.26
CA PHE A 32 9.58 -17.54 -5.43
C PHE A 32 9.64 -16.12 -5.98
N PHE A 33 9.83 -15.97 -7.30
CA PHE A 33 9.81 -14.66 -7.95
C PHE A 33 8.46 -13.95 -7.77
N PHE A 34 7.35 -14.67 -7.95
CA PHE A 34 6.00 -14.13 -7.75
C PHE A 34 5.81 -13.61 -6.31
N LEU A 35 6.23 -14.39 -5.31
CA LEU A 35 6.14 -13.99 -3.90
C LEU A 35 6.97 -12.73 -3.62
N LYS A 36 8.20 -12.66 -4.15
CA LYS A 36 9.13 -11.56 -3.87
C LYS A 36 8.75 -10.28 -4.60
N GLU A 37 8.32 -10.35 -5.85
CA GLU A 37 8.08 -9.14 -6.64
C GLU A 37 6.64 -8.65 -6.55
N VAL A 38 5.68 -9.57 -6.59
CA VAL A 38 4.26 -9.22 -6.66
C VAL A 38 3.67 -9.13 -5.25
N LEU A 39 3.81 -10.21 -4.47
CA LEU A 39 3.15 -10.30 -3.17
C LEU A 39 3.80 -9.38 -2.13
N GLU A 40 5.13 -9.36 -2.04
CA GLU A 40 5.86 -8.49 -1.10
C GLU A 40 5.50 -7.01 -1.32
N ARG A 41 5.49 -6.56 -2.58
CA ARG A 41 5.12 -5.18 -2.93
C ARG A 41 3.71 -4.83 -2.46
N LYS A 42 2.72 -5.66 -2.81
CA LYS A 42 1.32 -5.40 -2.44
C LYS A 42 1.11 -5.45 -0.92
N ILE A 43 1.78 -6.37 -0.21
CA ILE A 43 1.72 -6.44 1.25
C ILE A 43 2.36 -5.20 1.87
N LYS A 44 3.54 -4.78 1.42
CA LYS A 44 4.20 -3.56 1.91
C LYS A 44 3.33 -2.33 1.71
N ASP A 45 2.68 -2.21 0.55
CA ASP A 45 1.80 -1.07 0.27
C ASP A 45 0.57 -1.04 1.19
N LYS A 46 -0.03 -2.20 1.49
CA LYS A 46 -1.19 -2.30 2.41
C LYS A 46 -0.81 -2.16 3.88
N LEU A 47 0.39 -2.59 4.26
CA LEU A 47 0.90 -2.45 5.62
C LEU A 47 1.54 -1.08 5.86
N ARG A 48 1.86 -0.33 4.80
CA ARG A 48 2.38 1.04 4.94
C ARG A 48 1.33 1.87 5.68
N PRO A 49 1.68 2.51 6.81
CA PRO A 49 0.74 3.33 7.54
C PRO A 49 0.26 4.49 6.64
N HIS A 50 -1.04 4.55 6.38
CA HIS A 50 -1.68 5.59 5.55
C HIS A 50 -1.66 6.99 6.19
N CYS A 51 -1.17 7.12 7.43
CA CYS A 51 -1.02 8.38 8.13
C CYS A 51 0.42 8.49 8.62
N VAL A 52 1.30 9.05 7.79
CA VAL A 52 2.55 9.61 8.32
C VAL A 52 2.15 10.90 9.03
N PRO A 53 2.38 11.05 10.36
CA PRO A 53 2.20 12.35 10.99
C PRO A 53 3.15 13.32 10.29
N VAL A 54 2.59 14.30 9.59
CA VAL A 54 3.37 15.38 9.01
C VAL A 54 3.81 16.23 10.20
N PHE A 55 4.98 15.91 10.75
CA PHE A 55 5.61 16.79 11.73
C PHE A 55 5.95 18.11 11.04
N GLU A 56 5.67 19.22 11.71
CA GLU A 56 5.81 20.57 11.18
C GLU A 56 7.20 20.90 10.63
N ALA A 57 8.22 20.10 10.99
CA ALA A 57 9.60 20.20 10.54
C ALA A 57 9.84 19.77 9.08
N SER A 58 8.86 19.16 8.39
CA SER A 58 8.98 18.71 7.00
C SER A 58 8.41 19.69 5.96
N TYR A 59 7.94 20.87 6.39
CA TYR A 59 7.47 21.89 5.47
C TYR A 59 8.58 22.88 5.14
N ASN A 60 8.79 23.14 3.84
CA ASN A 60 9.45 24.36 3.42
C ASN A 60 8.58 25.57 3.84
N PRO A 61 9.18 26.74 4.16
CA PRO A 61 8.42 27.94 4.53
C PRO A 61 7.27 28.21 3.53
N GLY A 62 6.03 28.34 4.03
CA GLY A 62 4.83 28.65 3.23
C GLY A 62 4.03 27.46 2.67
N GLN A 63 4.45 26.20 2.86
CA GLN A 63 3.64 25.05 2.38
C GLN A 63 2.34 24.83 3.17
N LYS A 64 2.28 25.21 4.46
CA LYS A 64 1.07 25.08 5.28
C LYS A 64 -0.07 25.98 4.80
N ASP A 65 0.25 27.07 4.10
CA ASP A 65 -0.73 28.05 3.62
C ASP A 65 -1.62 27.54 2.49
N LYS A 66 -1.22 26.46 1.81
CA LYS A 66 -2.04 25.80 0.79
C LYS A 66 -3.18 24.96 1.38
N PHE A 67 -3.07 24.59 2.67
CA PHE A 67 -4.02 23.72 3.37
C PHE A 67 -4.86 24.47 4.41
N SER A 68 -4.54 25.73 4.69
CA SER A 68 -5.31 26.63 5.56
C SER A 68 -6.48 27.31 4.84
N LYS A 69 -7.21 26.61 3.98
CA LYS A 69 -8.52 27.12 3.51
C LYS A 69 -9.57 26.84 4.56
N LYS A 70 -9.91 27.89 5.32
CA LYS A 70 -11.04 28.05 6.25
C LYS A 70 -12.10 26.95 6.15
N ILE A 71 -12.10 26.03 7.11
CA ILE A 71 -13.33 25.32 7.48
C ILE A 71 -14.18 26.36 8.20
N ILE A 72 -15.16 26.91 7.49
CA ILE A 72 -16.20 27.76 8.10
C ILE A 72 -17.11 26.79 8.86
N LEU A 73 -16.90 26.67 10.18
CA LEU A 73 -17.86 26.01 11.06
C LEU A 73 -19.05 26.95 11.29
N PRO A 74 -20.30 26.48 11.15
CA PRO A 74 -21.47 27.28 11.50
C PRO A 74 -21.49 27.51 13.02
N LYS A 75 -21.63 28.78 13.43
CA LYS A 75 -21.83 29.13 14.85
C LYS A 75 -23.23 28.66 15.28
N SER A 76 -23.27 27.91 16.39
CA SER A 76 -24.46 27.65 17.19
C SER A 76 -24.91 28.91 17.93
#